data_AF-C7BND6-F1
#
_entry.id   AF-C7BND6-F1
#
_cell.length_a   1.000
_cell.length_b   1.000
_cell.length_c   1.000
_cell.angle_alpha   90.00
_cell.angle_beta   90.00
_cell.angle_gamma   90.00
#
_symmetry.space_group_name_H-M   'P 1'
#
loop_
_entity.id
_entity.type
_entity.pdbx_description
1 polymer ?
#
loop_
_entity_poly.entity_id
_entity_poly.type
_entity_poly.pdbx_seq_one_letter_code
_entity_poly.pdbx_strand_id
1 'polypeptide(L)'
;MGAPIPSQIADKLRGKRFNSFDDFRKAFWKEVANDPELSKQFKAANIGNMKKGKAPAPRKNEWRGKKKKYELHHKKPVSEGGDIYHIDNINVVTPKKHGELHSRGE
;
A
#
# COMPACT_ATOMS: atom_id res chain seq x y z
N MET A 1 -9.21 9.46 4.68
CA MET A 1 -8.28 8.48 5.27
C MET A 1 -8.38 7.15 4.50
N GLY A 2 -7.24 6.49 4.27
CA GLY A 2 -7.15 5.18 3.60
C GLY A 2 -7.33 4.02 4.57
N ALA A 3 -7.05 2.80 4.11
CA ALA A 3 -7.05 1.61 4.96
C ALA A 3 -5.70 1.47 5.70
N PRO A 4 -5.70 1.24 7.03
CA PRO A 4 -4.47 0.96 7.77
C PRO A 4 -3.84 -0.36 7.32
N ILE A 5 -2.54 -0.53 7.56
CA ILE A 5 -1.85 -1.79 7.30
C ILE A 5 -2.34 -2.86 8.30
N PRO A 6 -2.80 -4.03 7.85
CA PRO A 6 -3.19 -5.12 8.75
C PRO A 6 -2.01 -5.55 9.64
N SER A 7 -2.26 -5.78 10.93
CA SER A 7 -1.22 -6.11 11.92
C SER A 7 -0.45 -7.38 11.53
N GLN A 8 -1.14 -8.38 10.99
CA GLN A 8 -0.50 -9.63 10.54
C GLN A 8 0.49 -9.43 9.38
N ILE A 9 0.36 -8.33 8.62
CA ILE A 9 1.34 -7.94 7.60
C ILE A 9 2.44 -7.08 8.22
N ALA A 10 2.08 -6.18 9.13
CA ALA A 10 3.03 -5.37 9.86
C ALA A 10 4.08 -6.20 10.60
N ASP A 11 3.64 -7.24 11.29
CA ASP A 11 4.51 -8.14 12.07
C ASP A 11 5.53 -8.86 11.19
N LYS A 12 5.16 -9.19 9.93
CA LYS A 12 6.08 -9.82 8.97
C LYS A 12 7.11 -8.85 8.39
N LEU A 13 6.87 -7.54 8.46
CA LEU A 13 7.77 -6.51 7.93
C LEU A 13 8.60 -5.83 9.02
N ARG A 14 8.17 -5.91 10.29
CA ARG A 14 8.88 -5.36 11.44
C ARG A 14 10.28 -5.98 11.56
N GLY A 15 11.28 -5.14 11.81
CA GLY A 15 12.68 -5.58 11.93
C GLY A 15 13.39 -5.91 10.61
N LYS A 16 12.67 -5.96 9.48
CA LYS A 16 13.31 -6.11 8.16
C LYS A 16 13.93 -4.78 7.70
N ARG A 17 15.10 -4.85 7.10
CA ARG A 17 15.77 -3.70 6.47
C ARG A 17 15.41 -3.66 4.98
N PHE A 18 15.11 -2.45 4.48
CA PHE A 18 14.82 -2.20 3.08
C PHE A 18 15.76 -1.13 2.55
N ASN A 19 16.30 -1.35 1.35
CA ASN A 19 17.20 -0.39 0.70
C ASN A 19 16.45 0.81 0.12
N SER A 20 15.15 0.65 -0.13
CA SER A 20 14.27 1.68 -0.67
C SER A 20 12.82 1.47 -0.25
N PHE A 21 12.00 2.52 -0.37
CA PHE A 21 10.56 2.40 -0.17
C PHE A 21 9.89 1.49 -1.21
N ASP A 22 10.45 1.39 -2.43
CA ASP A 22 9.92 0.45 -3.43
C ASP A 22 10.18 -1.01 -3.03
N ASP A 23 11.31 -1.31 -2.39
CA ASP A 23 11.58 -2.66 -1.86
C ASP A 23 10.62 -3.02 -0.72
N PHE A 24 10.37 -2.07 0.18
CA PHE A 24 9.33 -2.20 1.20
C PHE A 24 7.95 -2.44 0.55
N ARG A 25 7.56 -1.62 -0.43
CA ARG A 25 6.29 -1.75 -1.16
C ARG A 25 6.17 -3.12 -1.83
N LYS A 26 7.23 -3.62 -2.46
CA LYS A 26 7.26 -4.95 -3.08
C LYS A 26 7.08 -6.05 -2.05
N ALA A 27 7.80 -5.98 -0.93
CA ALA A 27 7.67 -6.95 0.15
C ALA A 27 6.27 -6.94 0.76
N PHE A 28 5.72 -5.75 1.02
CA PHE A 28 4.36 -5.58 1.51
C PHE A 28 3.33 -6.32 0.65
N TRP A 29 3.32 -6.09 -0.67
CA TRP A 29 2.35 -6.77 -1.54
C TRP A 29 2.56 -8.28 -1.62
N LYS A 30 3.81 -8.76 -1.51
CA LYS A 30 4.08 -10.21 -1.44
C LYS A 30 3.50 -10.82 -0.16
N GLU A 31 3.66 -10.15 0.98
CA GLU A 31 3.10 -10.63 2.25
C GLU A 31 1.56 -10.66 2.20
N VAL A 32 0.92 -9.62 1.63
CA VAL A 32 -0.54 -9.59 1.43
C VAL A 32 -1.01 -10.75 0.53
N ALA A 33 -0.25 -11.09 -0.52
CA ALA A 33 -0.61 -12.19 -1.42
C ALA A 33 -0.44 -13.58 -0.78
N ASN A 34 0.47 -13.71 0.19
CA ASN A 34 0.76 -14.94 0.88
C ASN A 34 -0.11 -15.14 2.13
N ASP A 35 -0.82 -14.10 2.56
CA ASP A 35 -1.75 -14.19 3.67
C ASP A 35 -3.07 -14.87 3.25
N PRO A 36 -3.48 -15.96 3.92
CA PRO A 36 -4.63 -16.75 3.50
C PRO A 36 -5.96 -16.01 3.65
N GLU A 37 -6.07 -15.04 4.56
CA GLU A 37 -7.31 -14.29 4.78
C GLU A 37 -7.41 -13.06 3.87
N LEU A 38 -6.29 -12.34 3.67
CA LEU A 38 -6.27 -11.17 2.80
C LEU A 38 -6.30 -11.55 1.32
N SER A 39 -5.58 -12.61 0.91
CA SER A 39 -5.51 -13.00 -0.50
C SER A 39 -6.87 -13.37 -1.10
N LYS A 40 -7.78 -13.95 -0.31
CA LYS A 40 -9.17 -14.29 -0.69
C LYS A 40 -9.97 -13.08 -1.17
N GLN A 41 -9.60 -11.87 -0.78
CA GLN A 41 -10.31 -10.64 -1.12
C GLN A 41 -9.97 -10.12 -2.52
N PHE A 42 -8.99 -10.72 -3.21
CA PHE A 42 -8.48 -10.25 -4.49
C PHE A 42 -8.77 -11.23 -5.63
N LYS A 43 -9.04 -10.67 -6.82
CA LYS A 43 -9.13 -11.45 -8.06
C LYS A 43 -7.78 -12.09 -8.40
N ALA A 44 -7.79 -13.23 -9.10
CA ALA A 44 -6.59 -13.97 -9.50
C ALA A 44 -5.52 -13.09 -10.19
N ALA A 45 -5.92 -12.19 -11.08
CA ALA A 45 -4.99 -11.26 -11.75
C ALA A 45 -4.28 -10.30 -10.76
N ASN A 46 -4.99 -9.84 -9.72
CA ASN A 46 -4.40 -9.03 -8.65
C ASN A 46 -3.48 -9.85 -7.77
N ILE A 47 -3.85 -11.09 -7.41
CA ILE A 47 -2.97 -12.00 -6.68
C ILE A 47 -1.67 -12.24 -7.48
N GLY A 48 -1.75 -12.50 -8.79
CA GLY A 48 -0.59 -12.68 -9.64
C GLY A 48 0.33 -11.46 -9.71
N ASN A 49 -0.23 -10.25 -9.64
CA ASN A 49 0.55 -9.01 -9.52
C ASN A 49 1.25 -8.93 -8.16
N MET A 50 0.52 -9.16 -7.07
CA MET A 50 1.02 -9.04 -5.70
C MET A 50 2.11 -10.07 -5.38
N LYS A 51 1.98 -11.31 -5.86
CA LYS A 51 3.05 -12.33 -5.77
C LYS A 51 4.36 -11.89 -6.45
N LYS A 52 4.27 -11.01 -7.46
CA LYS A 52 5.42 -10.37 -8.15
C LYS A 52 5.85 -9.05 -7.48
N GLY A 53 5.32 -8.69 -6.31
CA GLY A 53 5.58 -7.42 -5.61
C GLY A 53 4.92 -6.19 -6.25
N LYS A 54 3.96 -6.38 -7.16
CA LYS A 54 3.23 -5.30 -7.81
C LYS A 54 1.93 -5.02 -7.06
N ALA A 55 1.57 -3.76 -6.92
CA ALA A 55 0.30 -3.37 -6.31
C ALA A 55 -0.90 -3.92 -7.10
N PRO A 56 -2.00 -4.32 -6.41
CA PRO A 56 -3.24 -4.67 -7.05
C PRO A 56 -3.91 -3.44 -7.67
N ALA A 57 -4.82 -3.66 -8.62
CA ALA A 57 -5.66 -2.60 -9.16
C ALA A 57 -7.00 -2.53 -8.39
N PRO A 58 -7.45 -1.34 -7.95
CA PRO A 58 -8.80 -1.14 -7.45
C PRO A 58 -9.82 -1.19 -8.60
N ARG A 59 -11.11 -1.01 -8.26
CA ARG A 59 -12.19 -0.83 -9.25
C ARG A 59 -11.87 0.34 -10.19
N LYS A 60 -12.33 0.30 -11.45
CA LYS A 60 -11.98 1.31 -12.46
C LYS A 60 -12.39 2.74 -12.07
N ASN A 61 -13.52 2.89 -11.36
CA ASN A 61 -14.02 4.18 -10.86
C ASN A 61 -13.15 4.81 -9.76
N GLU A 62 -12.19 4.05 -9.21
CA GLU A 62 -11.22 4.49 -8.20
C GLU A 62 -9.88 4.92 -8.83
N TRP A 63 -9.76 4.89 -10.16
CA TRP A 63 -8.56 5.32 -10.88
C TRP A 63 -8.50 6.85 -10.98
N ARG A 64 -7.29 7.40 -11.14
CA ARG A 64 -7.05 8.84 -11.39
C ARG A 64 -6.09 9.01 -12.55
N GLY A 65 -6.63 9.27 -13.75
CA GLY A 65 -5.85 9.40 -14.98
C GLY A 65 -5.01 8.14 -15.27
N LYS A 66 -3.69 8.29 -15.37
CA LYS A 66 -2.75 7.19 -15.61
C LYS A 66 -2.50 6.33 -14.34
N LYS A 67 -2.90 6.78 -13.15
CA LYS A 67 -2.74 6.03 -11.89
C LYS A 67 -3.90 5.03 -11.71
N LYS A 68 -3.56 3.74 -11.71
CA LYS A 68 -4.52 2.62 -11.79
C LYS A 68 -4.31 1.54 -10.72
N LYS A 69 -3.43 1.77 -9.74
CA LYS A 69 -3.02 0.78 -8.73
C LYS A 69 -3.17 1.38 -7.34
N TYR A 70 -3.42 0.55 -6.33
CA TYR A 70 -3.37 1.02 -4.95
C TYR A 70 -1.98 1.61 -4.63
N GLU A 71 -1.98 2.67 -3.84
CA GLU A 71 -0.77 3.40 -3.43
C GLU A 71 -0.59 3.25 -1.91
N LEU A 72 0.66 3.23 -1.45
CA LEU A 72 1.00 3.34 -0.03
C LEU A 72 1.28 4.81 0.24
N HIS A 73 0.53 5.39 1.16
CA HIS A 73 0.55 6.82 1.46
C HIS A 73 0.95 7.05 2.92
N HIS A 74 1.89 7.97 3.12
CA HIS A 74 2.31 8.42 4.45
C HIS A 74 1.29 9.41 5.02
N LYS A 75 0.71 9.11 6.19
CA LYS A 75 -0.26 9.97 6.89
C LYS A 75 0.38 11.30 7.32
N LYS A 76 1.59 11.22 7.89
CA LYS A 76 2.46 12.36 8.15
C LYS A 76 3.50 12.42 7.03
N PRO A 77 3.56 13.49 6.24
CA PRO A 77 4.53 13.63 5.16
C PRO A 77 5.97 13.45 5.65
N VAL A 78 6.79 12.77 4.86
CA VAL A 78 8.21 12.55 5.19
C VAL A 78 8.96 13.89 5.29
N SER A 79 8.60 14.86 4.45
CA SER A 79 9.15 16.24 4.49
C SER A 79 8.85 16.98 5.79
N GLU A 80 7.85 16.55 6.55
CA GLU A 80 7.45 17.14 7.83
C GLU A 80 7.90 16.28 9.03
N GLY A 81 8.88 15.38 8.79
CA GLY A 81 9.38 14.47 9.81
C GLY A 81 8.43 13.32 10.11
N GLY A 82 7.69 12.85 9.10
CA GLY A 82 6.98 11.57 9.15
C GLY A 82 7.91 10.41 8.89
N ASP A 83 7.76 9.33 9.66
CA ASP A 83 8.60 8.14 9.51
C ASP A 83 8.32 7.41 8.18
N ILE A 84 9.39 7.03 7.49
CA ILE A 84 9.31 6.40 6.17
C ILE A 84 8.75 4.97 6.26
N TYR A 85 9.12 4.22 7.30
CA TYR A 85 8.81 2.79 7.43
C TYR A 85 7.95 2.47 8.66
N HIS A 86 7.53 3.47 9.44
CA HIS A 86 6.62 3.24 10.55
C HIS A 86 5.26 2.82 9.99
N ILE A 87 4.83 1.60 10.31
CA ILE A 87 3.65 0.99 9.69
C ILE A 87 2.38 1.81 9.97
N ASP A 88 2.27 2.40 11.16
CA ASP A 88 1.11 3.23 11.50
C ASP A 88 1.14 4.59 10.82
N ASN A 89 2.27 4.99 10.22
CA ASN A 89 2.34 6.15 9.36
C ASN A 89 1.91 5.83 7.92
N ILE A 90 1.58 4.57 7.58
CA ILE A 90 1.28 4.18 6.20
C ILE A 90 -0.17 3.70 6.08
N ASN A 91 -0.86 4.18 5.05
CA ASN A 91 -2.18 3.71 4.64
C ASN A 91 -2.17 3.21 3.19
N VAL A 92 -3.00 2.21 2.89
CA VAL A 92 -3.35 1.83 1.52
C VAL A 92 -4.49 2.72 1.02
N VAL A 93 -4.31 3.36 -0.13
CA VAL A 93 -5.27 4.28 -0.73
C VAL A 93 -5.51 3.97 -2.20
N THR A 94 -6.71 4.30 -2.70
CA THR A 94 -6.96 4.31 -4.14
C THR A 94 -6.33 5.56 -4.78
N PRO A 95 -5.96 5.53 -6.07
CA PRO A 95 -5.44 6.71 -6.77
C PRO A 95 -6.35 7.93 -6.69
N LYS A 96 -7.67 7.71 -6.79
CA LYS A 96 -8.66 8.78 -6.62
C LYS A 96 -8.57 9.37 -5.22
N LYS A 97 -8.61 8.53 -4.19
CA LYS A 97 -8.56 8.98 -2.80
C LYS A 97 -7.25 9.66 -2.43
N HIS A 98 -6.13 9.11 -2.88
CA HIS A 98 -4.81 9.71 -2.67
C HIS A 98 -4.72 11.12 -3.26
N GLY A 99 -5.35 11.31 -4.42
CA GLY A 99 -5.46 12.62 -5.02
C GLY A 99 -6.27 13.63 -4.19
N GLU A 100 -7.35 13.18 -3.57
CA GLU A 100 -8.17 14.02 -2.68
C GLU A 100 -7.44 14.42 -1.40
N LEU A 101 -6.65 13.51 -0.83
CA LEU A 101 -5.86 13.77 0.38
C LEU A 101 -4.81 14.86 0.13
N HIS A 102 -4.03 14.72 -0.95
CA HIS A 102 -3.08 15.76 -1.34
C HIS A 102 -3.73 17.10 -1.68
N SER A 103 -4.94 17.10 -2.26
CA SER A 103 -5.70 18.34 -2.50
C SER A 103 -6.15 19.04 -1.20
N ARG A 104 -6.20 18.33 -0.07
CA ARG A 104 -6.62 18.84 1.23
C ARG A 104 -5.46 19.16 2.17
N GLY A 105 -4.22 18.90 1.74
CA GLY A 105 -3.05 19.01 2.62
C GLY A 105 -2.97 17.90 3.67
N GLU A 106 -3.65 16.77 3.41
CA GLU A 106 -3.67 15.57 4.26
C GLU A 106 -2.87 14.42 3.66
#